data_AF-A0A8T2UDC0-F1
#
_entry.id   AF-A0A8T2UDC0-F1
#
_cell.length_a   1.000
_cell.length_b   1.000
_cell.length_c   1.000
_cell.angle_alpha   90.00
_cell.angle_beta   90.00
_cell.angle_gamma   90.00
#
_symmetry.space_group_name_H-M   'P 1'
#
loop_
_entity.id
_entity.type
_entity.pdbx_description
1 polymer ?
#
loop_
_entity_poly.entity_id
_entity_poly.type
_entity_poly.pdbx_seq_one_letter_code
_entity_poly.pdbx_strand_id
1 'polypeptide(L)'
;MAGHTRQYDVYMGIDVFGRGTYGGGGYQSNLGLIAARNAGVSAALFAPGWVYETGQGPSFMDAQNRWWGLVADCWPSVRKYPTKLPFFSDFNQGFWKHYFSDGNEVCSIPWSNISCQNLQPFLRLESAPRQGALKCEVSDECPVYRGGACLKFFGSFDEASYCLTTLYETNIEIVRPFDVIYSIKSKTDSSLSFLLKMRHKSSVNHVLLDATDSFDEVVNHPMPGVVLVRPEVPVQEFQGWTLLKYKVENSGKLEAIMAVSCSSKQRVSGFIENMETLKDTHNNQQSSSWTGNILKQNNNPIMPLTSLVPYEAYIGHISMSAPHEHDFNREGAFEMPFEISNVCWKEASGKRLVNLKLTWMLKASLVSEIMHFNVSVQNENGNNFLPLGVAMVEAFYVYEFEVAEECHTLTFLLQIMYKCGCLWPINQCPTVDLLIT
;
A
#
# COMPACT_ATOMS: atom_id res chain seq x y z
N MET A 1 32.36 -9.86 -32.46
CA MET A 1 32.23 -8.61 -31.67
C MET A 1 32.51 -8.93 -30.21
N ALA A 2 33.47 -8.25 -29.58
CA ALA A 2 33.96 -8.53 -28.22
C ALA A 2 33.04 -8.01 -27.08
N GLY A 3 31.78 -7.68 -27.37
CA GLY A 3 30.86 -7.00 -26.43
C GLY A 3 29.70 -7.84 -25.89
N HIS A 4 29.46 -9.06 -26.39
CA HIS A 4 28.27 -9.85 -26.03
C HIS A 4 28.18 -10.22 -24.53
N THR A 5 29.32 -10.31 -23.84
CA THR A 5 29.34 -10.63 -22.40
C THR A 5 29.04 -9.43 -21.49
N ARG A 6 29.01 -8.20 -22.03
CA ARG A 6 28.78 -6.97 -21.24
C ARG A 6 27.64 -6.11 -21.79
N GLN A 7 26.80 -6.66 -22.66
CA GLN A 7 25.71 -5.91 -23.29
C GLN A 7 24.73 -5.30 -22.28
N TYR A 8 24.54 -5.92 -21.11
CA TYR A 8 23.70 -5.40 -20.03
C TYR A 8 24.44 -4.45 -19.06
N ASP A 9 25.77 -4.34 -19.16
CA ASP A 9 26.56 -3.31 -18.47
C ASP A 9 26.54 -1.98 -19.25
N VAL A 10 26.08 -1.99 -20.51
CA VAL A 10 25.92 -0.81 -21.36
C VAL A 10 24.47 -0.33 -21.25
N TYR A 11 24.31 0.94 -20.87
CA TYR A 11 23.01 1.58 -20.69
C TYR A 11 22.79 2.60 -21.80
N MET A 12 21.78 2.38 -22.65
CA MET A 12 21.29 3.41 -23.55
C MET A 12 20.58 4.49 -22.72
N GLY A 13 21.15 5.70 -22.70
CA GLY A 13 20.57 6.84 -22.01
C GLY A 13 19.32 7.36 -22.72
N ILE A 14 18.29 7.66 -21.95
CA ILE A 14 17.03 8.21 -22.43
C ILE A 14 16.77 9.49 -21.63
N ASP A 15 16.98 10.65 -22.26
CA ASP A 15 16.68 11.94 -21.63
C ASP A 15 15.16 12.17 -21.65
N VAL A 16 14.53 12.05 -20.49
CA VAL A 16 13.08 12.20 -20.36
C VAL A 16 12.64 13.64 -20.66
N PHE A 17 13.53 14.64 -20.62
CA PHE A 17 13.21 16.00 -21.11
C PHE A 17 13.26 16.14 -22.64
N GLY A 18 13.79 15.16 -23.36
CA GLY A 18 13.75 15.16 -24.82
C GLY A 18 14.88 15.92 -25.54
N ARG A 19 15.96 16.32 -24.85
CA ARG A 19 17.01 17.17 -25.46
C ARG A 19 17.97 16.35 -26.34
N GLY A 20 17.59 16.15 -27.60
CA GLY A 20 18.39 15.40 -28.57
C GLY A 20 18.42 13.89 -28.32
N THR A 21 17.48 13.37 -27.54
CA THR A 21 17.34 11.92 -27.29
C THR A 21 16.59 11.23 -28.43
N TYR A 22 16.90 9.96 -28.67
CA TYR A 22 16.08 9.12 -29.52
C TYR A 22 14.66 8.98 -28.94
N GLY A 23 13.64 9.17 -29.79
CA GLY A 23 12.23 9.11 -29.38
C GLY A 23 11.66 10.37 -28.74
N GLY A 24 12.45 11.43 -28.53
CA GLY A 24 11.93 12.77 -28.16
C GLY A 24 11.55 12.98 -26.69
N GLY A 25 11.70 12.00 -25.80
CA GLY A 25 11.46 12.15 -24.35
C GLY A 25 9.98 12.28 -23.97
N GLY A 26 9.69 12.79 -22.78
CA GLY A 26 8.36 12.94 -22.20
C GLY A 26 7.56 11.65 -22.26
N TYR A 27 6.30 11.72 -22.70
CA TYR A 27 5.45 10.56 -22.96
C TYR A 27 5.90 9.67 -24.14
N GLN A 28 6.92 10.06 -24.89
CA GLN A 28 7.53 9.25 -25.95
C GLN A 28 8.85 8.57 -25.51
N SER A 29 9.22 8.69 -24.22
CA SER A 29 10.42 8.04 -23.66
C SER A 29 10.42 6.51 -23.84
N ASN A 30 9.23 5.91 -23.93
CA ASN A 30 9.06 4.50 -24.23
C ASN A 30 9.64 4.08 -25.59
N LEU A 31 9.67 4.98 -26.59
CA LEU A 31 10.28 4.67 -27.89
C LEU A 31 11.80 4.41 -27.77
N GLY A 32 12.48 5.18 -26.93
CA GLY A 32 13.88 4.95 -26.57
C GLY A 32 14.09 3.64 -25.81
N LEU A 33 13.20 3.35 -24.85
CA LEU A 33 13.23 2.08 -24.10
C LEU A 33 13.05 0.87 -25.02
N ILE A 34 12.09 0.92 -25.95
CA ILE A 34 11.84 -0.14 -26.93
C ILE A 34 13.07 -0.34 -27.81
N ALA A 35 13.70 0.75 -28.28
CA ALA A 35 14.92 0.67 -29.09
C ALA A 35 16.08 0.00 -28.31
N ALA A 36 16.31 0.40 -27.05
CA ALA A 36 17.33 -0.20 -26.19
C ALA A 36 17.07 -1.71 -25.97
N ARG A 37 15.81 -2.08 -25.68
CA ARG A 37 15.41 -3.48 -25.48
C ARG A 37 15.64 -4.31 -26.73
N ASN A 38 15.24 -3.80 -27.90
CA ASN A 38 15.42 -4.47 -29.19
C ASN A 38 16.90 -4.63 -29.57
N ALA A 39 17.76 -3.69 -29.15
CA ALA A 39 19.20 -3.78 -29.32
C ALA A 39 19.89 -4.75 -28.34
N GLY A 40 19.17 -5.31 -27.37
CA GLY A 40 19.70 -6.27 -26.41
C GLY A 40 20.62 -5.65 -25.34
N VAL A 41 20.45 -4.36 -25.03
CA VAL A 41 21.22 -3.62 -24.03
C VAL A 41 20.34 -3.15 -22.87
N SER A 42 20.94 -2.67 -21.79
CA SER A 42 20.21 -2.02 -20.69
C SER A 42 19.81 -0.57 -21.07
N ALA A 43 18.93 0.05 -20.29
CA ALA A 43 18.51 1.44 -20.47
C ALA A 43 18.66 2.24 -19.17
N ALA A 44 19.05 3.51 -19.28
CA ALA A 44 19.12 4.45 -18.15
C ALA A 44 18.19 5.63 -18.41
N LEU A 45 17.22 5.86 -17.52
CA LEU A 45 16.34 7.01 -17.56
C LEU A 45 17.05 8.21 -16.95
N PHE A 46 17.30 9.23 -17.77
CA PHE A 46 17.89 10.49 -17.33
C PHE A 46 16.80 11.54 -17.10
N ALA A 47 16.82 12.16 -15.92
CA ALA A 47 15.87 13.19 -15.50
C ALA A 47 14.37 12.79 -15.55
N PRO A 48 13.96 11.65 -14.95
CA PRO A 48 12.54 11.27 -14.85
C PRO A 48 11.71 12.26 -14.00
N GLY A 49 12.37 13.18 -13.28
CA GLY A 49 11.75 14.34 -12.61
C GLY A 49 10.91 15.22 -13.54
N TRP A 50 11.07 15.10 -14.87
CA TRP A 50 10.21 15.69 -15.89
C TRP A 50 8.70 15.59 -15.56
N VAL A 51 8.24 14.45 -15.03
CA VAL A 51 6.83 14.25 -14.67
C VAL A 51 6.37 15.27 -13.62
N TYR A 52 7.18 15.49 -12.59
CA TYR A 52 6.90 16.43 -11.51
C TYR A 52 7.14 17.89 -11.95
N GLU A 53 8.29 18.14 -12.59
CA GLU A 53 8.78 19.49 -12.88
C GLU A 53 8.00 20.21 -13.99
N THR A 54 7.31 19.47 -14.88
CA THR A 54 6.59 20.08 -16.01
C THR A 54 5.09 20.22 -15.80
N GLY A 55 4.56 19.79 -14.65
CA GLY A 55 3.16 19.98 -14.29
C GLY A 55 2.18 19.38 -15.30
N GLN A 56 2.48 18.19 -15.82
CA GLN A 56 1.59 17.51 -16.77
C GLN A 56 0.22 17.25 -16.13
N GLY A 57 -0.85 17.56 -16.85
CA GLY A 57 -2.22 17.37 -16.36
C GLY A 57 -2.77 15.94 -16.54
N PRO A 58 -3.94 15.64 -15.96
CA PRO A 58 -4.76 16.55 -15.13
C PRO A 58 -4.27 16.70 -13.69
N SER A 59 -3.50 15.75 -13.17
CA SER A 59 -2.81 15.85 -11.87
C SER A 59 -1.41 15.23 -11.96
N PHE A 60 -0.57 15.50 -10.95
CA PHE A 60 0.74 14.83 -10.84
C PHE A 60 0.58 13.29 -10.78
N MET A 61 -0.41 12.78 -10.06
CA MET A 61 -0.63 11.34 -9.92
C MET A 61 -1.03 10.71 -11.25
N ASP A 62 -1.88 11.37 -12.03
CA ASP A 62 -2.26 10.91 -13.37
C ASP A 62 -1.06 10.88 -14.32
N ALA A 63 -0.24 11.94 -14.31
CA ALA A 63 0.96 12.03 -15.12
C ALA A 63 1.99 10.96 -14.73
N GLN A 64 2.20 10.76 -13.43
CA GLN A 64 3.07 9.74 -12.85
C GLN A 64 2.63 8.34 -13.26
N ASN A 65 1.37 7.98 -13.03
CA ASN A 65 0.84 6.67 -13.37
C ASN A 65 0.88 6.41 -14.88
N ARG A 66 0.53 7.42 -15.70
CA ARG A 66 0.61 7.32 -17.16
C ARG A 66 2.04 7.10 -17.63
N TRP A 67 2.99 7.89 -17.15
CA TRP A 67 4.37 7.83 -17.61
C TRP A 67 5.05 6.52 -17.20
N TRP A 68 4.93 6.11 -15.93
CA TRP A 68 5.46 4.82 -15.47
C TRP A 68 4.73 3.62 -16.06
N GLY A 69 3.44 3.75 -16.40
CA GLY A 69 2.71 2.74 -17.17
C GLY A 69 3.35 2.48 -18.55
N LEU A 70 3.68 3.55 -19.29
CA LEU A 70 4.38 3.43 -20.58
C LEU A 70 5.76 2.77 -20.45
N VAL A 71 6.46 3.01 -19.35
CA VAL A 71 7.73 2.33 -19.03
C VAL A 71 7.48 0.84 -18.76
N ALA A 72 6.51 0.50 -17.91
CA ALA A 72 6.18 -0.87 -17.55
C ALA A 72 5.76 -1.72 -18.77
N ASP A 73 5.07 -1.13 -19.75
CA ASP A 73 4.59 -1.81 -20.94
C ASP A 73 5.72 -2.29 -21.85
N CYS A 74 6.71 -1.41 -22.06
CA CYS A 74 7.86 -1.74 -22.88
C CYS A 74 8.98 -2.40 -22.09
N TRP A 75 8.97 -2.30 -20.75
CA TRP A 75 9.99 -2.80 -19.86
C TRP A 75 9.39 -3.38 -18.56
N PRO A 76 8.76 -4.56 -18.63
CA PRO A 76 8.00 -5.12 -17.50
C PRO A 76 8.92 -5.43 -16.32
N SER A 77 8.39 -5.19 -15.10
CA SER A 77 9.08 -5.59 -13.87
C SER A 77 9.23 -7.11 -13.83
N VAL A 78 10.44 -7.56 -13.52
CA VAL A 78 10.73 -8.98 -13.26
C VAL A 78 10.75 -9.32 -11.77
N ARG A 79 10.70 -8.31 -10.90
CA ARG A 79 10.82 -8.50 -9.45
C ARG A 79 9.45 -8.61 -8.80
N LYS A 80 9.33 -9.60 -7.91
CA LYS A 80 8.14 -9.88 -7.11
C LYS A 80 8.39 -9.46 -5.67
N TYR A 81 7.48 -8.68 -5.12
CA TYR A 81 7.49 -8.22 -3.74
C TYR A 81 6.08 -8.21 -3.16
N PRO A 82 5.91 -8.48 -1.86
CA PRO A 82 6.95 -8.87 -0.88
C PRO A 82 7.56 -10.27 -1.09
N THR A 83 8.71 -10.52 -0.45
CA THR A 83 9.44 -11.80 -0.51
C THR A 83 9.58 -12.50 0.86
N LYS A 84 9.09 -11.89 1.93
CA LYS A 84 9.10 -12.45 3.29
C LYS A 84 7.95 -11.89 4.12
N LEU A 85 7.59 -12.61 5.18
CA LEU A 85 6.81 -12.09 6.30
C LEU A 85 7.77 -11.53 7.40
N PRO A 86 7.30 -10.62 8.26
CA PRO A 86 6.01 -9.94 8.17
C PRO A 86 5.98 -8.97 6.98
N PHE A 87 4.79 -8.71 6.48
CA PHE A 87 4.52 -7.73 5.44
C PHE A 87 3.43 -6.77 5.91
N PHE A 88 3.69 -5.47 5.84
CA PHE A 88 2.72 -4.42 6.13
C PHE A 88 2.76 -3.35 5.04
N SER A 89 1.60 -2.81 4.70
CA SER A 89 1.48 -1.58 3.91
C SER A 89 0.18 -0.86 4.28
N ASP A 90 0.28 0.41 4.65
CA ASP A 90 -0.82 1.39 4.67
C ASP A 90 -0.80 2.29 3.41
N PHE A 91 -0.06 1.85 2.39
CA PHE A 91 0.08 2.52 1.09
C PHE A 91 0.76 3.90 1.17
N ASN A 92 1.39 4.25 2.30
CA ASN A 92 2.09 5.51 2.47
C ASN A 92 3.13 5.74 1.36
N GLN A 93 3.00 6.86 0.64
CA GLN A 93 3.89 7.22 -0.48
C GLN A 93 5.10 8.06 -0.05
N GLY A 94 5.29 8.27 1.26
CA GLY A 94 6.32 9.14 1.81
C GLY A 94 5.90 10.61 1.92
N PHE A 95 4.61 10.89 1.75
CA PHE A 95 4.01 12.20 1.98
C PHE A 95 2.53 12.05 2.29
N TRP A 96 1.93 13.08 2.88
CA TRP A 96 0.49 13.18 3.06
C TRP A 96 0.05 14.63 3.21
N LYS A 97 -1.23 14.88 2.94
CA LYS A 97 -1.91 16.16 3.23
C LYS A 97 -2.52 16.16 4.64
N HIS A 98 -2.96 14.98 5.08
CA HIS A 98 -3.63 14.72 6.34
C HIS A 98 -3.12 13.38 6.88
N TYR A 99 -3.09 13.23 8.21
CA TYR A 99 -2.72 12.00 8.87
C TYR A 99 -3.89 11.47 9.69
N PHE A 100 -4.19 10.18 9.53
CA PHE A 100 -5.32 9.48 10.14
C PHE A 100 -4.85 8.38 11.09
N SER A 101 -5.65 8.16 12.13
CA SER A 101 -5.55 7.00 13.01
C SER A 101 -6.96 6.43 13.23
N ASP A 102 -7.11 5.14 12.94
CA ASP A 102 -8.38 4.40 13.07
C ASP A 102 -9.57 5.15 12.43
N GLY A 103 -9.36 5.69 11.24
CA GLY A 103 -10.33 6.43 10.46
C GLY A 103 -10.58 7.87 10.90
N ASN A 104 -9.96 8.33 12.00
CA ASN A 104 -10.07 9.72 12.47
C ASN A 104 -8.89 10.54 11.98
N GLU A 105 -9.14 11.74 11.48
CA GLU A 105 -8.08 12.71 11.19
C GLU A 105 -7.48 13.19 12.51
N VAL A 106 -6.16 13.01 12.67
CA VAL A 106 -5.42 13.45 13.87
C VAL A 106 -4.43 14.57 13.58
N CYS A 107 -4.12 14.83 12.31
CA CYS A 107 -3.31 15.97 11.88
C CYS A 107 -3.71 16.41 10.46
N SER A 108 -3.95 17.70 10.28
CA SER A 108 -4.28 18.32 8.98
C SER A 108 -3.09 19.04 8.34
N ILE A 109 -1.90 18.95 8.96
CA ILE A 109 -0.68 19.59 8.48
C ILE A 109 -0.01 18.66 7.46
N PRO A 110 0.22 19.12 6.22
CA PRO A 110 0.93 18.33 5.22
C PRO A 110 2.36 18.02 5.64
N TRP A 111 2.84 16.85 5.24
CA TRP A 111 4.19 16.40 5.56
C TRP A 111 4.78 15.56 4.43
N SER A 112 6.11 15.53 4.37
CA SER A 112 6.85 14.61 3.52
C SER A 112 8.07 14.04 4.25
N ASN A 113 8.20 12.72 4.19
CA ASN A 113 9.40 11.96 4.52
C ASN A 113 9.37 10.68 3.70
N ILE A 114 10.14 10.67 2.61
CA ILE A 114 10.21 9.54 1.70
C ILE A 114 10.72 8.25 2.36
N SER A 115 11.41 8.37 3.50
CA SER A 115 11.89 7.22 4.28
C SER A 115 10.74 6.39 4.86
N CYS A 116 9.53 6.96 4.95
CA CYS A 116 8.32 6.28 5.41
C CYS A 116 7.52 5.64 4.27
N GLN A 117 7.99 5.75 3.02
CA GLN A 117 7.32 5.12 1.89
C GLN A 117 7.25 3.61 2.09
N ASN A 118 6.02 3.10 2.14
CA ASN A 118 5.73 1.68 2.21
C ASN A 118 5.85 1.05 0.82
N LEU A 119 5.95 -0.28 0.76
CA LEU A 119 5.90 -1.00 -0.51
C LEU A 119 4.58 -0.68 -1.22
N GLN A 120 4.68 -0.08 -2.40
CA GLN A 120 3.52 0.33 -3.19
C GLN A 120 2.95 -0.86 -3.98
N PRO A 121 1.62 -0.91 -4.18
CA PRO A 121 0.98 -1.99 -4.91
C PRO A 121 1.18 -1.86 -6.43
N PHE A 122 1.09 -2.99 -7.12
CA PHE A 122 1.26 -3.10 -8.58
C PHE A 122 0.00 -2.70 -9.37
N LEU A 123 -1.18 -2.92 -8.78
CA LEU A 123 -2.51 -2.55 -9.32
C LEU A 123 -2.73 -2.96 -10.79
N ARG A 124 -2.78 -4.28 -11.06
CA ARG A 124 -3.12 -4.83 -12.38
C ARG A 124 -4.51 -5.46 -12.38
N LEU A 125 -5.40 -4.97 -13.24
CA LEU A 125 -6.71 -5.59 -13.46
C LEU A 125 -6.53 -6.87 -14.30
N GLU A 126 -6.78 -8.03 -13.71
CA GLU A 126 -6.67 -9.35 -14.34
C GLU A 126 -7.97 -9.75 -15.06
N SER A 127 -9.11 -9.34 -14.51
CA SER A 127 -10.42 -9.56 -15.11
C SER A 127 -11.21 -8.26 -15.15
N ALA A 128 -11.62 -7.86 -16.35
CA ALA A 128 -12.51 -6.74 -16.56
C ALA A 128 -13.98 -7.19 -16.45
N PRO A 129 -14.90 -6.30 -16.03
CA PRO A 129 -16.32 -6.61 -16.04
C PRO A 129 -16.83 -6.77 -17.48
N ARG A 130 -17.98 -7.44 -17.66
CA ARG A 130 -18.59 -7.59 -19.00
C ARG A 130 -19.05 -6.25 -19.56
N GLN A 131 -19.62 -5.40 -18.70
CA GLN A 131 -20.01 -4.04 -19.02
C GLN A 131 -19.53 -3.07 -17.93
N GLY A 132 -19.17 -1.85 -18.34
CA GLY A 132 -18.64 -0.83 -17.45
C GLY A 132 -17.13 -0.94 -17.24
N ALA A 133 -16.62 -0.34 -16.17
CA ALA A 133 -15.20 -0.32 -15.85
C ALA A 133 -14.98 -0.17 -14.33
N LEU A 134 -13.94 -0.84 -13.84
CA LEU A 134 -13.41 -0.65 -12.50
C LEU A 134 -12.01 -0.02 -12.61
N LYS A 135 -11.77 0.99 -11.77
CA LYS A 135 -10.47 1.62 -11.57
C LYS A 135 -9.98 1.34 -10.16
N CYS A 136 -8.66 1.24 -10.00
CA CYS A 136 -8.01 1.11 -8.72
C CYS A 136 -6.77 2.01 -8.68
N GLU A 137 -6.62 2.78 -7.60
CA GLU A 137 -5.50 3.69 -7.41
C GLU A 137 -5.14 3.85 -5.93
N VAL A 138 -3.89 4.23 -5.66
CA VAL A 138 -3.51 4.76 -4.35
C VAL A 138 -4.04 6.18 -4.26
N SER A 139 -4.86 6.44 -3.24
CA SER A 139 -5.55 7.72 -3.02
C SER A 139 -5.13 8.34 -1.70
N ASP A 140 -4.83 9.64 -1.72
CA ASP A 140 -4.63 10.47 -0.53
C ASP A 140 -5.91 11.25 -0.16
N GLU A 141 -7.01 11.01 -0.87
CA GLU A 141 -8.34 11.55 -0.58
C GLU A 141 -9.09 10.69 0.44
N CYS A 142 -9.90 11.34 1.28
CA CYS A 142 -10.77 10.67 2.24
C CYS A 142 -11.80 9.75 1.54
N PRO A 143 -12.15 8.62 2.17
CA PRO A 143 -11.73 8.17 3.50
C PRO A 143 -10.34 7.53 3.54
N VAL A 144 -9.59 7.78 4.62
CA VAL A 144 -8.31 7.11 4.94
C VAL A 144 -8.42 6.47 6.33
N TYR A 145 -7.88 5.28 6.52
CA TYR A 145 -7.93 4.57 7.80
C TYR A 145 -6.76 4.94 8.71
N ARG A 146 -5.53 4.82 8.20
CA ARG A 146 -4.29 5.06 8.93
C ARG A 146 -3.28 5.71 8.01
N GLY A 147 -2.44 6.58 8.54
CA GLY A 147 -1.43 7.27 7.74
C GLY A 147 -2.09 8.32 6.85
N GLY A 148 -1.66 8.44 5.60
CA GLY A 148 -2.15 9.47 4.68
C GLY A 148 -2.63 8.97 3.33
N ALA A 149 -2.78 7.66 3.16
CA ALA A 149 -3.20 7.05 1.90
C ALA A 149 -4.07 5.82 2.12
N CYS A 150 -4.78 5.43 1.08
CA CYS A 150 -5.54 4.18 1.00
C CYS A 150 -5.49 3.64 -0.43
N LEU A 151 -5.98 2.43 -0.65
CA LEU A 151 -6.37 1.98 -1.98
C LEU A 151 -7.84 2.24 -2.21
N LYS A 152 -8.16 2.93 -3.30
CA LYS A 152 -9.52 3.25 -3.73
C LYS A 152 -9.88 2.42 -4.96
N PHE A 153 -11.01 1.74 -4.90
CA PHE A 153 -11.59 0.99 -6.01
C PHE A 153 -12.91 1.66 -6.38
N PHE A 154 -13.07 2.09 -7.62
CA PHE A 154 -14.22 2.88 -8.01
C PHE A 154 -14.58 2.72 -9.49
N GLY A 155 -15.86 2.91 -9.81
CA GLY A 155 -16.36 2.84 -11.17
C GLY A 155 -17.82 2.45 -11.22
N SER A 156 -18.22 1.79 -12.29
CA SER A 156 -19.53 1.18 -12.42
C SER A 156 -19.46 -0.01 -13.35
N PHE A 157 -20.10 -1.12 -12.98
CA PHE A 157 -20.10 -2.35 -13.78
C PHE A 157 -21.38 -3.15 -13.62
N ASP A 158 -21.61 -4.14 -14.49
CA ASP A 158 -22.80 -4.99 -14.39
C ASP A 158 -22.83 -5.77 -13.07
N GLU A 159 -24.00 -5.82 -12.43
CA GLU A 159 -24.19 -6.36 -11.08
C GLU A 159 -23.74 -7.82 -10.92
N ALA A 160 -23.82 -8.60 -12.00
CA ALA A 160 -23.42 -10.00 -12.05
C ALA A 160 -21.93 -10.22 -12.39
N SER A 161 -21.14 -9.15 -12.57
CA SER A 161 -19.70 -9.24 -12.77
C SER A 161 -18.92 -9.15 -11.48
N TYR A 162 -17.71 -9.70 -11.52
CA TYR A 162 -16.66 -9.43 -10.54
C TYR A 162 -15.38 -9.03 -11.27
N CYS A 163 -14.53 -8.27 -10.58
CA CYS A 163 -13.24 -7.84 -11.08
C CYS A 163 -12.14 -8.38 -10.16
N LEU A 164 -11.05 -8.86 -10.75
CA LEU A 164 -9.84 -9.26 -10.03
C LEU A 164 -8.76 -8.23 -10.27
N THR A 165 -8.24 -7.68 -9.19
CA THR A 165 -7.11 -6.74 -9.24
C THR A 165 -5.94 -7.32 -8.45
N THR A 166 -4.83 -7.59 -9.12
CA THR A 166 -3.58 -7.99 -8.47
C THR A 166 -2.97 -6.78 -7.77
N LEU A 167 -2.85 -6.85 -6.44
CA LEU A 167 -2.26 -5.80 -5.61
C LEU A 167 -0.76 -5.99 -5.48
N TYR A 168 -0.32 -7.23 -5.25
CA TYR A 168 1.10 -7.57 -5.11
C TYR A 168 1.38 -8.90 -5.80
N GLU A 169 2.44 -8.97 -6.60
CA GLU A 169 3.03 -10.24 -7.04
C GLU A 169 4.14 -10.61 -6.08
N THR A 170 3.99 -11.72 -5.37
CA THR A 170 4.83 -12.06 -4.23
C THR A 170 5.71 -13.28 -4.51
N ASN A 171 6.68 -13.48 -3.64
CA ASN A 171 7.56 -14.65 -3.66
C ASN A 171 7.87 -15.07 -2.23
N ILE A 172 6.81 -15.36 -1.46
CA ILE A 172 6.90 -15.70 -0.03
C ILE A 172 6.67 -17.20 0.13
N GLU A 173 7.60 -17.90 0.78
CA GLU A 173 7.40 -19.28 1.19
C GLU A 173 6.70 -19.33 2.56
N ILE A 174 5.50 -19.91 2.60
CA ILE A 174 4.70 -20.08 3.81
C ILE A 174 4.78 -21.53 4.28
N VAL A 175 5.37 -21.73 5.45
CA VAL A 175 5.55 -23.06 6.05
C VAL A 175 4.64 -23.32 7.25
N ARG A 176 4.05 -22.26 7.82
CA ARG A 176 3.23 -22.28 9.02
C ARG A 176 2.01 -21.35 8.84
N PRO A 177 0.96 -21.53 9.65
CA PRO A 177 -0.17 -20.62 9.65
C PRO A 177 0.26 -19.18 9.90
N PHE A 178 -0.44 -18.25 9.29
CA PHE A 178 -0.18 -16.81 9.37
C PHE A 178 -1.49 -16.04 9.44
N ASP A 179 -1.41 -14.86 10.03
CA ASP A 179 -2.54 -13.94 10.15
C ASP A 179 -2.53 -12.98 8.96
N VAL A 180 -3.72 -12.65 8.48
CA VAL A 180 -3.96 -11.59 7.50
C VAL A 180 -4.92 -10.59 8.12
N ILE A 181 -4.48 -9.34 8.24
CA ILE A 181 -5.27 -8.25 8.82
C ILE A 181 -5.37 -7.16 7.78
N TYR A 182 -6.57 -6.67 7.51
CA TYR A 182 -6.77 -5.51 6.65
C TYR A 182 -7.99 -4.72 7.07
N SER A 183 -7.99 -3.42 6.80
CA SER A 183 -9.15 -2.56 7.03
C SER A 183 -9.84 -2.23 5.72
N ILE A 184 -11.17 -2.35 5.70
CA ILE A 184 -11.99 -2.03 4.54
C ILE A 184 -13.07 -1.01 4.85
N LYS A 185 -13.48 -0.26 3.85
CA LYS A 185 -14.68 0.58 3.88
C LYS A 185 -15.34 0.50 2.52
N SER A 186 -16.62 0.17 2.46
CA SER A 186 -17.35 -0.01 1.20
C SER A 186 -18.65 0.77 1.21
N LYS A 187 -19.10 1.22 0.04
CA LYS A 187 -20.49 1.67 -0.12
C LYS A 187 -21.43 0.46 -0.01
N THR A 188 -22.70 0.71 0.34
CA THR A 188 -23.71 -0.30 0.67
C THR A 188 -23.80 -1.46 -0.34
N ASP A 189 -23.68 -1.15 -1.64
CA ASP A 189 -23.83 -2.11 -2.73
C ASP A 189 -22.50 -2.70 -3.24
N SER A 190 -21.38 -2.35 -2.60
CA SER A 190 -20.03 -2.77 -3.00
C SER A 190 -19.47 -3.78 -2.02
N SER A 191 -19.01 -4.92 -2.53
CA SER A 191 -18.24 -5.91 -1.76
C SER A 191 -16.79 -5.93 -2.23
N LEU A 192 -15.87 -6.08 -1.28
CA LEU A 192 -14.44 -6.19 -1.51
C LEU A 192 -13.88 -7.30 -0.64
N SER A 193 -13.22 -8.27 -1.26
CA SER A 193 -12.61 -9.44 -0.60
C SER A 193 -11.17 -9.62 -1.06
N PHE A 194 -10.37 -10.40 -0.33
CA PHE A 194 -9.01 -10.75 -0.76
C PHE A 194 -8.94 -12.18 -1.29
N LEU A 195 -8.13 -12.38 -2.32
CA LEU A 195 -7.83 -13.68 -2.89
C LEU A 195 -6.32 -13.89 -2.90
N LEU A 196 -5.85 -14.86 -2.13
CA LEU A 196 -4.45 -15.23 -2.05
C LEU A 196 -4.16 -16.38 -3.02
N LYS A 197 -3.25 -16.17 -3.98
CA LYS A 197 -2.81 -17.24 -4.89
C LYS A 197 -1.64 -17.98 -4.27
N MET A 198 -1.86 -19.24 -3.92
CA MET A 198 -0.91 -20.12 -3.26
C MET A 198 -0.51 -21.26 -4.20
N ARG A 199 0.78 -21.57 -4.27
CA ARG A 199 1.29 -22.75 -4.99
C ARG A 199 1.85 -23.77 -4.02
N HIS A 200 1.35 -25.00 -4.11
CA HIS A 200 1.91 -26.13 -3.41
C HIS A 200 2.31 -27.20 -4.43
N LYS A 201 3.62 -27.41 -4.60
CA LYS A 201 4.20 -28.23 -5.67
C LYS A 201 3.70 -27.76 -7.05
N SER A 202 3.04 -28.62 -7.82
CA SER A 202 2.47 -28.29 -9.13
C SER A 202 1.05 -27.70 -9.06
N SER A 203 0.40 -27.73 -7.89
CA SER A 203 -0.99 -27.32 -7.73
C SER A 203 -1.09 -25.86 -7.29
N VAL A 204 -2.01 -25.11 -7.90
CA VAL A 204 -2.38 -23.76 -7.48
C VAL A 204 -3.70 -23.83 -6.71
N ASN A 205 -3.68 -23.27 -5.50
CA ASN A 205 -4.84 -23.09 -4.65
C ASN A 205 -5.08 -21.59 -4.44
N HIS A 206 -6.34 -21.21 -4.26
CA HIS A 206 -6.72 -19.85 -3.95
C HIS A 206 -7.38 -19.82 -2.58
N VAL A 207 -6.95 -18.90 -1.72
CA VAL A 207 -7.57 -18.68 -0.41
C VAL A 207 -8.36 -17.39 -0.50
N LEU A 208 -9.69 -17.50 -0.46
CA LEU A 208 -10.62 -16.39 -0.51
C LEU A 208 -10.93 -15.94 0.93
N LEU A 209 -10.49 -14.74 1.29
CA LEU A 209 -10.77 -14.09 2.56
C LEU A 209 -11.95 -13.16 2.36
N ASP A 210 -13.10 -13.55 2.89
CA ASP A 210 -14.35 -12.84 2.66
C ASP A 210 -15.14 -12.72 3.96
N ALA A 211 -15.58 -11.49 4.24
CA ALA A 211 -16.42 -11.14 5.39
C ALA A 211 -17.90 -11.02 5.03
N THR A 212 -18.25 -11.14 3.74
CA THR A 212 -19.61 -10.97 3.22
C THR A 212 -20.26 -12.32 2.91
N ASP A 213 -21.56 -12.33 2.62
CA ASP A 213 -22.25 -13.55 2.16
C ASP A 213 -22.18 -13.72 0.63
N SER A 214 -21.42 -12.85 -0.07
CA SER A 214 -21.33 -12.80 -1.54
C SER A 214 -20.81 -14.10 -2.15
N PHE A 215 -20.03 -14.88 -1.39
CA PHE A 215 -19.38 -16.12 -1.84
C PHE A 215 -19.84 -17.37 -1.08
N ASP A 216 -20.98 -17.34 -0.39
CA ASP A 216 -21.53 -18.52 0.33
C ASP A 216 -21.76 -19.74 -0.58
N GLU A 217 -21.97 -19.52 -1.89
CA GLU A 217 -22.06 -20.62 -2.87
C GLU A 217 -20.78 -21.47 -2.93
N VAL A 218 -19.60 -20.88 -2.64
CA VAL A 218 -18.34 -21.63 -2.55
C VAL A 218 -18.36 -22.64 -1.41
N VAL A 219 -19.07 -22.36 -0.32
CA VAL A 219 -19.27 -23.30 0.81
C VAL A 219 -20.24 -24.40 0.41
N ASN A 220 -21.37 -24.02 -0.20
CA ASN A 220 -22.43 -24.95 -0.58
C ASN A 220 -22.01 -25.87 -1.73
N HIS A 221 -21.15 -25.38 -2.61
CA HIS A 221 -20.58 -26.09 -3.76
C HIS A 221 -19.04 -26.00 -3.72
N PRO A 222 -18.37 -26.81 -2.88
CA PRO A 222 -16.92 -26.77 -2.70
C PRO A 222 -16.17 -26.92 -4.02
N MET A 223 -15.25 -25.98 -4.28
CA MET A 223 -14.43 -25.96 -5.49
C MET A 223 -13.04 -26.56 -5.27
N PRO A 224 -12.56 -27.43 -6.17
CA PRO A 224 -11.18 -27.90 -6.15
C PRO A 224 -10.18 -26.74 -6.25
N GLY A 225 -9.38 -26.55 -5.20
CA GLY A 225 -8.33 -25.53 -5.17
C GLY A 225 -8.83 -24.13 -4.83
N VAL A 226 -10.03 -23.96 -4.26
CA VAL A 226 -10.45 -22.71 -3.61
C VAL A 226 -10.85 -23.01 -2.17
N VAL A 227 -10.35 -22.20 -1.23
CA VAL A 227 -10.67 -22.30 0.19
C VAL A 227 -11.24 -20.96 0.65
N LEU A 228 -12.48 -20.96 1.12
CA LEU A 228 -13.09 -19.78 1.75
C LEU A 228 -12.67 -19.74 3.23
N VAL A 229 -12.20 -18.57 3.69
CA VAL A 229 -11.86 -18.31 5.10
C VAL A 229 -12.67 -17.11 5.58
N ARG A 230 -13.32 -17.26 6.73
CA ARG A 230 -14.12 -16.22 7.40
C ARG A 230 -13.26 -15.46 8.42
N PRO A 231 -13.56 -14.17 8.70
CA PRO A 231 -12.81 -13.39 9.67
C PRO A 231 -13.07 -13.87 11.10
N GLU A 232 -12.13 -13.58 12.00
CA GLU A 232 -12.31 -13.71 13.45
C GLU A 232 -13.44 -12.77 13.94
N VAL A 233 -14.21 -13.25 14.92
CA VAL A 233 -15.31 -12.50 15.55
C VAL A 233 -15.01 -12.24 17.04
N PRO A 234 -15.44 -11.09 17.59
CA PRO A 234 -16.19 -10.00 16.95
C PRO A 234 -15.30 -9.15 16.03
N VAL A 235 -15.90 -8.67 14.93
CA VAL A 235 -15.25 -7.73 14.01
C VAL A 235 -15.25 -6.34 14.65
N GLN A 236 -14.16 -5.59 14.48
CA GLN A 236 -14.02 -4.23 15.03
C GLN A 236 -14.36 -3.18 13.96
N GLU A 237 -15.03 -2.11 14.39
CA GLU A 237 -15.42 -1.01 13.51
C GLU A 237 -14.89 0.33 14.01
N PHE A 238 -14.45 1.17 13.07
CA PHE A 238 -13.84 2.46 13.34
C PHE A 238 -14.25 3.48 12.28
N GLN A 239 -15.14 4.42 12.59
CA GLN A 239 -15.58 5.46 11.64
C GLN A 239 -16.09 4.90 10.29
N GLY A 240 -16.81 3.78 10.34
CA GLY A 240 -17.30 3.06 9.15
C GLY A 240 -16.25 2.25 8.40
N TRP A 241 -15.03 2.15 8.92
CA TRP A 241 -14.07 1.12 8.54
C TRP A 241 -14.30 -0.15 9.35
N THR A 242 -14.11 -1.29 8.70
CA THR A 242 -14.19 -2.61 9.30
C THR A 242 -12.78 -3.21 9.32
N LEU A 243 -12.30 -3.59 10.50
CA LEU A 243 -11.01 -4.27 10.66
C LEU A 243 -11.23 -5.78 10.64
N LEU A 244 -10.75 -6.43 9.58
CA LEU A 244 -10.91 -7.85 9.36
C LEU A 244 -9.59 -8.58 9.66
N LYS A 245 -9.66 -9.61 10.51
CA LYS A 245 -8.54 -10.48 10.85
C LYS A 245 -8.88 -11.91 10.44
N TYR A 246 -7.97 -12.56 9.72
CA TYR A 246 -8.10 -13.93 9.25
C TYR A 246 -6.91 -14.74 9.70
N LYS A 247 -7.15 -15.99 10.07
CA LYS A 247 -6.11 -16.98 10.28
C LYS A 247 -6.06 -17.92 9.07
N VAL A 248 -4.94 -17.93 8.36
CA VAL A 248 -4.75 -18.75 7.17
C VAL A 248 -3.87 -19.95 7.51
N GLU A 249 -4.44 -21.15 7.43
CA GLU A 249 -3.77 -22.41 7.76
C GLU A 249 -3.01 -23.01 6.55
N ASN A 250 -3.20 -22.44 5.35
CA ASN A 250 -2.59 -22.93 4.12
C ASN A 250 -1.06 -22.71 4.09
N SER A 251 -0.35 -23.70 3.58
CA SER A 251 1.09 -23.65 3.33
C SER A 251 1.41 -23.70 1.83
N GLY A 252 2.64 -23.35 1.50
CA GLY A 252 3.15 -23.25 0.13
C GLY A 252 3.63 -21.85 -0.20
N LYS A 253 3.92 -21.64 -1.48
CA LYS A 253 4.41 -20.37 -1.98
C LYS A 253 3.26 -19.41 -2.26
N LEU A 254 3.19 -18.29 -1.55
CA LEU A 254 2.31 -17.19 -1.92
C LEU A 254 2.90 -16.52 -3.18
N GLU A 255 2.12 -16.48 -4.25
CA GLU A 255 2.51 -15.90 -5.55
C GLU A 255 1.85 -14.56 -5.84
N ALA A 256 0.67 -14.30 -5.28
CA ALA A 256 -0.04 -13.04 -5.45
C ALA A 256 -1.03 -12.76 -4.33
N ILE A 257 -1.21 -11.47 -4.04
CA ILE A 257 -2.29 -10.92 -3.21
C ILE A 257 -3.20 -10.14 -4.16
N MET A 258 -4.46 -10.55 -4.24
CA MET A 258 -5.44 -9.96 -5.17
C MET A 258 -6.65 -9.45 -4.39
N ALA A 259 -7.32 -8.44 -4.94
CA ALA A 259 -8.64 -8.00 -4.49
C ALA A 259 -9.72 -8.52 -5.45
N VAL A 260 -10.85 -8.91 -4.88
CA VAL A 260 -12.07 -9.30 -5.60
C VAL A 260 -13.12 -8.23 -5.36
N SER A 261 -13.53 -7.54 -6.42
CA SER A 261 -14.56 -6.49 -6.38
C SER A 261 -15.84 -7.00 -7.04
N CYS A 262 -16.97 -6.98 -6.33
CA CYS A 262 -18.27 -7.38 -6.87
C CYS A 262 -19.43 -6.63 -6.21
N SER A 263 -20.63 -6.74 -6.76
CA SER A 263 -21.84 -6.26 -6.09
C SER A 263 -22.07 -7.04 -4.79
N SER A 264 -22.52 -6.38 -3.73
CA SER A 264 -22.96 -7.05 -2.49
C SER A 264 -24.39 -7.61 -2.61
N LYS A 265 -25.16 -7.17 -3.61
CA LYS A 265 -26.58 -7.52 -3.80
C LYS A 265 -26.82 -8.85 -4.49
N GLN A 266 -25.81 -9.41 -5.16
CA GLN A 266 -25.93 -10.66 -5.89
C GLN A 266 -24.82 -11.62 -5.50
N ARG A 267 -25.17 -12.90 -5.33
CA ARG A 267 -24.17 -13.98 -5.21
C ARG A 267 -23.44 -14.09 -6.53
N VAL A 268 -22.11 -14.10 -6.48
CA VAL A 268 -21.28 -14.10 -7.69
C VAL A 268 -21.33 -15.48 -8.34
N SER A 269 -22.32 -15.70 -9.21
CA SER A 269 -22.38 -16.88 -10.07
C SER A 269 -21.31 -16.79 -11.16
N GLY A 270 -20.61 -17.89 -11.46
CA GLY A 270 -19.59 -17.93 -12.51
C GLY A 270 -18.18 -17.45 -12.11
N PHE A 271 -17.95 -17.01 -10.86
CA PHE A 271 -16.58 -16.91 -10.29
C PHE A 271 -15.80 -18.22 -10.50
N ILE A 272 -16.56 -19.33 -10.47
CA ILE A 272 -16.15 -20.71 -10.67
C ILE A 272 -15.49 -20.95 -12.04
N GLU A 273 -16.12 -20.52 -13.13
CA GLU A 273 -15.72 -20.86 -14.50
C GLU A 273 -14.46 -20.10 -14.97
N ASN A 274 -14.29 -18.87 -14.48
CA ASN A 274 -13.20 -17.97 -14.87
C ASN A 274 -11.90 -18.20 -14.08
N MET A 275 -11.97 -18.80 -12.88
CA MET A 275 -10.78 -19.19 -12.11
C MET A 275 -10.00 -20.35 -12.78
N GLU A 276 -10.70 -21.19 -13.56
CA GLU A 276 -10.05 -22.24 -14.35
C GLU A 276 -9.32 -21.66 -15.58
N THR A 277 -9.88 -20.63 -16.24
CA THR A 277 -9.25 -19.98 -17.40
C THR A 277 -8.02 -19.14 -17.03
N LEU A 278 -7.99 -18.56 -15.83
CA LEU A 278 -6.80 -17.86 -15.28
C LEU A 278 -5.58 -18.78 -15.07
N LYS A 279 -5.77 -20.11 -15.02
CA LYS A 279 -4.65 -21.06 -14.96
C LYS A 279 -3.88 -21.14 -16.27
N ASP A 280 -4.52 -20.84 -17.41
CA ASP A 280 -3.96 -21.04 -18.76
C ASP A 280 -3.31 -19.77 -19.36
N THR A 281 -3.70 -18.57 -18.93
CA THR A 281 -3.21 -17.31 -19.53
C THR A 281 -1.79 -16.92 -19.15
N HIS A 282 -1.20 -17.48 -18.10
CA HIS A 282 0.16 -17.11 -17.65
C HIS A 282 1.29 -17.60 -18.58
N ASN A 283 1.00 -18.41 -19.60
CA ASN A 283 1.97 -18.76 -20.64
C ASN A 283 2.08 -17.71 -21.77
N ASN A 284 1.22 -16.69 -21.81
CA ASN A 284 1.30 -15.59 -22.77
C ASN A 284 1.40 -14.25 -22.03
N GLN A 285 2.62 -13.71 -21.94
CA GLN A 285 2.89 -12.35 -21.49
C GLN A 285 2.29 -11.32 -22.47
N GLN A 286 1.00 -11.05 -22.39
CA GLN A 286 0.42 -9.80 -22.88
C GLN A 286 -0.17 -9.04 -21.70
N SER A 287 0.66 -8.19 -21.13
CA SER A 287 0.26 -7.10 -20.23
C SER A 287 -0.70 -6.19 -20.99
N SER A 288 -2.00 -6.24 -20.69
CA SER A 288 -2.93 -5.18 -21.08
C SER A 288 -2.90 -4.11 -20.00
N SER A 289 -2.07 -3.10 -20.23
CA SER A 289 -1.96 -1.93 -19.38
C SER A 289 -3.02 -0.89 -19.68
N TRP A 290 -3.08 0.07 -18.76
CA TRP A 290 -4.07 1.13 -18.61
C TRP A 290 -3.96 2.26 -19.65
N THR A 291 -3.65 1.94 -20.91
CA THR A 291 -3.87 2.85 -22.03
C THR A 291 -5.06 2.38 -22.87
N GLY A 292 -6.25 2.81 -22.46
CA GLY A 292 -7.38 3.12 -23.36
C GLY A 292 -7.68 2.18 -24.55
N ASN A 293 -7.46 0.87 -24.43
CA ASN A 293 -7.83 -0.09 -25.45
C ASN A 293 -8.96 -0.96 -24.93
N ILE A 294 -10.16 -0.60 -25.35
CA ILE A 294 -11.36 -1.45 -25.36
C ILE A 294 -10.94 -2.78 -25.99
N LEU A 295 -10.76 -3.82 -25.16
CA LEU A 295 -10.52 -5.17 -25.64
C LEU A 295 -11.70 -5.58 -26.52
N LYS A 296 -11.37 -6.04 -27.73
CA LYS A 296 -12.33 -6.50 -28.74
C LYS A 296 -13.30 -7.50 -28.10
N GLN A 297 -14.59 -7.15 -28.15
CA GLN A 297 -15.68 -7.99 -27.70
C GLN A 297 -15.64 -9.35 -28.41
N ASN A 298 -15.60 -10.43 -27.65
CA ASN A 298 -16.00 -11.73 -28.16
C ASN A 298 -17.50 -11.69 -28.47
N ASN A 299 -17.88 -12.12 -29.68
CA ASN A 299 -19.24 -12.21 -30.19
C ASN A 299 -20.07 -13.26 -29.43
N ASN A 300 -20.40 -13.00 -28.17
CA ASN A 300 -21.49 -13.67 -27.48
C ASN A 300 -22.79 -12.87 -27.67
N PRO A 301 -23.96 -13.54 -27.75
CA PRO A 301 -25.23 -12.90 -28.03
C PRO A 301 -25.50 -11.79 -27.01
N ILE A 302 -25.94 -10.64 -27.52
CA ILE A 302 -26.25 -9.43 -26.76
C ILE A 302 -27.39 -9.77 -25.79
N MET A 303 -27.04 -10.09 -24.55
CA MET A 303 -27.97 -10.08 -23.42
C MET A 303 -28.44 -8.63 -23.19
N PRO A 304 -29.67 -8.41 -22.69
CA PRO A 304 -30.19 -7.06 -22.49
C PRO A 304 -29.25 -6.28 -21.56
N LEU A 305 -29.09 -4.98 -21.83
CA LEU A 305 -28.28 -4.05 -21.04
C LEU A 305 -28.70 -4.17 -19.55
N THR A 306 -27.89 -4.85 -18.74
CA THR A 306 -28.04 -4.81 -17.29
C THR A 306 -27.68 -3.40 -16.82
N SER A 307 -28.44 -2.84 -15.87
CA SER A 307 -28.09 -1.55 -15.28
C SER A 307 -26.72 -1.64 -14.63
N LEU A 308 -25.81 -0.73 -14.97
CA LEU A 308 -24.52 -0.63 -14.29
C LEU A 308 -24.75 -0.16 -12.85
N VAL A 309 -24.16 -0.86 -11.90
CA VAL A 309 -24.18 -0.47 -10.49
C VAL A 309 -22.95 0.36 -10.17
N PRO A 310 -23.08 1.53 -9.52
CA PRO A 310 -21.94 2.26 -9.00
C PRO A 310 -21.17 1.42 -7.98
N TYR A 311 -19.85 1.40 -8.10
CA TYR A 311 -18.97 0.67 -7.19
C TYR A 311 -18.00 1.62 -6.52
N GLU A 312 -17.84 1.47 -5.20
CA GLU A 312 -16.83 2.19 -4.44
C GLU A 312 -16.45 1.43 -3.17
N ALA A 313 -15.16 1.11 -3.03
CA ALA A 313 -14.60 0.46 -1.86
C ALA A 313 -13.16 0.89 -1.62
N TYR A 314 -12.70 0.75 -0.38
CA TYR A 314 -11.41 1.22 0.08
C TYR A 314 -10.70 0.15 0.91
N ILE A 315 -9.38 0.05 0.76
CA ILE A 315 -8.50 -0.71 1.67
C ILE A 315 -7.61 0.31 2.39
N GLY A 316 -7.64 0.31 3.71
CA GLY A 316 -6.87 1.25 4.51
C GLY A 316 -5.46 0.77 4.84
N HIS A 317 -5.29 -0.54 5.04
CA HIS A 317 -3.98 -1.18 5.15
C HIS A 317 -4.09 -2.68 4.91
N ILE A 318 -2.94 -3.33 4.74
CA ILE A 318 -2.78 -4.77 4.80
C ILE A 318 -1.61 -5.12 5.73
N SER A 319 -1.79 -6.16 6.54
CA SER A 319 -0.76 -6.82 7.31
C SER A 319 -0.83 -8.33 7.11
N MET A 320 0.33 -8.97 6.98
CA MET A 320 0.49 -10.41 6.96
C MET A 320 1.66 -10.77 7.86
N SER A 321 1.42 -11.58 8.87
CA SER A 321 2.44 -11.90 9.89
C SER A 321 2.21 -13.27 10.51
N ALA A 322 3.26 -13.86 11.06
CA ALA A 322 3.11 -15.06 11.86
C ALA A 322 2.48 -14.73 13.23
N PRO A 323 1.72 -15.63 13.88
CA PRO A 323 0.99 -15.30 15.10
C PRO A 323 1.87 -14.79 16.27
N HIS A 324 3.11 -15.27 16.36
CA HIS A 324 4.07 -14.85 17.40
C HIS A 324 4.61 -13.42 17.19
N GLU A 325 4.45 -12.86 15.99
CA GLU A 325 4.89 -11.48 15.68
C GLU A 325 3.92 -10.42 16.23
N HIS A 326 2.90 -10.82 17.00
CA HIS A 326 1.97 -9.93 17.69
C HIS A 326 2.25 -9.83 19.21
N ASP A 327 3.11 -10.68 19.77
CA ASP A 327 3.39 -10.71 21.20
C ASP A 327 4.67 -9.92 21.51
N PHE A 328 4.52 -8.79 22.19
CA PHE A 328 5.61 -7.88 22.52
C PHE A 328 5.68 -7.63 24.02
N ASN A 329 6.27 -8.55 24.78
CA ASN A 329 6.78 -8.23 26.11
C ASN A 329 8.14 -7.55 26.00
N ARG A 330 8.25 -6.30 26.46
CA ARG A 330 9.38 -5.42 26.14
C ARG A 330 9.89 -4.60 27.33
N GLU A 331 9.79 -5.15 28.54
CA GLU A 331 10.54 -4.61 29.67
C GLU A 331 12.04 -4.48 29.31
N GLY A 332 12.58 -3.27 29.46
CA GLY A 332 13.99 -2.99 29.16
C GLY A 332 14.37 -3.08 27.68
N ALA A 333 13.49 -2.67 26.76
CA ALA A 333 13.80 -2.60 25.32
C ALA A 333 14.93 -1.61 24.96
N PHE A 334 15.14 -0.60 25.80
CA PHE A 334 16.04 0.52 25.56
C PHE A 334 17.40 0.30 26.23
N GLU A 335 18.48 0.49 25.46
CA GLU A 335 19.85 0.60 25.95
C GLU A 335 20.16 2.03 26.41
N MET A 336 19.67 3.03 25.67
CA MET A 336 19.60 4.43 26.11
C MET A 336 18.15 4.87 26.19
N PRO A 337 17.77 5.57 27.28
CA PRO A 337 16.41 6.06 27.44
C PRO A 337 16.07 7.13 26.40
N PHE A 338 14.79 7.49 26.34
CA PHE A 338 14.31 8.57 25.49
C PHE A 338 14.68 9.92 26.12
N GLU A 339 15.52 10.69 25.44
CA GLU A 339 16.16 11.90 25.98
C GLU A 339 15.99 13.12 25.09
N ILE A 340 15.98 14.30 25.72
CA ILE A 340 15.99 15.61 25.07
C ILE A 340 17.40 16.19 25.14
N SER A 341 17.87 16.75 24.03
CA SER A 341 19.13 17.48 23.95
C SER A 341 19.02 18.68 23.01
N ASN A 342 20.03 19.56 23.06
CA ASN A 342 20.19 20.69 22.13
C ASN A 342 18.96 21.63 22.04
N VAL A 343 18.33 21.92 23.19
CA VAL A 343 17.18 22.81 23.26
C VAL A 343 17.59 24.24 22.93
N CYS A 344 16.91 24.87 21.97
CA CYS A 344 17.13 26.25 21.56
C CYS A 344 15.78 26.97 21.39
N TRP A 345 15.61 28.07 22.11
CA TRP A 345 14.41 28.90 22.07
C TRP A 345 14.58 30.04 21.07
N LYS A 346 13.48 30.43 20.42
CA LYS A 346 13.40 31.56 19.49
C LYS A 346 12.05 32.24 19.65
N GLU A 347 12.05 33.57 19.58
CA GLU A 347 10.83 34.35 19.46
C GLU A 347 10.72 34.88 18.03
N ALA A 348 9.57 34.67 17.39
CA ALA A 348 9.31 35.15 16.04
C ALA A 348 7.83 35.49 15.86
N SER A 349 7.54 36.71 15.39
CA SER A 349 6.16 37.16 15.12
C SER A 349 5.19 37.01 16.31
N GLY A 350 5.68 37.22 17.54
CA GLY A 350 4.90 37.06 18.77
C GLY A 350 4.70 35.61 19.21
N LYS A 351 5.36 34.64 18.57
CA LYS A 351 5.32 33.21 18.92
C LYS A 351 6.59 32.78 19.62
N ARG A 352 6.45 31.97 20.67
CA ARG A 352 7.56 31.27 21.33
C ARG A 352 7.77 29.92 20.64
N LEU A 353 8.95 29.74 20.05
CA LEU A 353 9.30 28.56 19.26
C LEU A 353 10.45 27.80 19.94
N VAL A 354 10.40 26.47 19.93
CA VAL A 354 11.47 25.61 20.42
C VAL A 354 12.02 24.71 19.31
N ASN A 355 13.34 24.61 19.27
CA ASN A 355 14.07 23.60 18.51
C ASN A 355 14.73 22.65 19.49
N LEU A 356 14.68 21.35 19.24
CA LEU A 356 15.36 20.36 20.08
C LEU A 356 15.62 19.06 19.33
N LYS A 357 16.50 18.24 19.90
CA LYS A 357 16.80 16.90 19.40
C LYS A 357 16.34 15.86 20.42
N LEU A 358 15.58 14.90 19.94
CA LEU A 358 15.16 13.70 20.66
C LEU A 358 16.04 12.53 20.25
N THR A 359 16.50 11.73 21.21
CA THR A 359 17.34 10.55 20.96
C THR A 359 16.96 9.39 21.86
N TRP A 360 17.19 8.17 21.38
CA TRP A 360 17.02 6.93 22.13
C TRP A 360 18.00 5.88 21.58
N MET A 361 18.07 4.70 22.20
CA MET A 361 18.78 3.56 21.61
C MET A 361 18.09 2.26 22.04
N LEU A 362 17.72 1.43 21.08
CA LEU A 362 17.19 0.11 21.33
C LEU A 362 18.30 -0.92 21.46
N LYS A 363 18.01 -2.00 22.19
CA LYS A 363 18.85 -3.19 22.15
C LYS A 363 18.93 -3.72 20.72
N ALA A 364 20.14 -4.09 20.28
CA ALA A 364 20.42 -4.57 18.93
C ALA A 364 19.50 -5.72 18.46
N SER A 365 19.04 -6.57 19.38
CA SER A 365 18.13 -7.69 19.09
C SER A 365 16.75 -7.25 18.59
N LEU A 366 16.32 -6.01 18.88
CA LEU A 366 14.99 -5.52 18.54
C LEU A 366 14.94 -4.77 17.22
N VAL A 367 16.07 -4.18 16.79
CA VAL A 367 16.15 -3.30 15.62
C VAL A 367 15.61 -3.96 14.35
N SER A 368 15.82 -5.26 14.18
CA SER A 368 15.35 -6.00 13.01
C SER A 368 13.82 -6.15 12.92
N GLU A 369 13.09 -5.90 14.00
CA GLU A 369 11.63 -6.06 14.09
C GLU A 369 10.89 -4.71 13.94
N ILE A 370 11.62 -3.60 14.07
CA ILE A 370 11.07 -2.24 14.00
C ILE A 370 10.86 -1.82 12.55
N MET A 371 9.70 -1.25 12.29
CA MET A 371 9.42 -0.55 11.04
C MET A 371 9.87 0.90 11.14
N HIS A 372 9.39 1.63 12.15
CA HIS A 372 9.76 3.01 12.44
C HIS A 372 9.32 3.43 13.85
N PHE A 373 9.61 4.68 14.20
CA PHE A 373 9.20 5.32 15.43
C PHE A 373 8.29 6.51 15.15
N ASN A 374 7.12 6.55 15.79
CA ASN A 374 6.24 7.71 15.78
C ASN A 374 6.61 8.61 16.96
N VAL A 375 6.80 9.89 16.67
CA VAL A 375 7.09 10.91 17.68
C VAL A 375 5.91 11.85 17.75
N SER A 376 5.39 12.04 18.96
CA SER A 376 4.26 12.91 19.24
C SER A 376 4.52 13.77 20.46
N VAL A 377 3.76 14.86 20.62
CA VAL A 377 3.90 15.79 21.74
C VAL A 377 2.54 16.16 22.32
N GLN A 378 2.52 16.44 23.62
CA GLN A 378 1.36 16.92 24.34
C GLN A 378 1.80 18.05 25.28
N ASN A 379 0.94 19.07 25.44
CA ASN A 379 1.08 20.06 26.51
C ASN A 379 0.38 19.56 27.79
N GLU A 380 0.69 20.13 28.96
CA GLU A 380 0.09 19.70 30.24
C GLU A 380 -1.46 19.69 30.26
N ASN A 381 -2.08 20.51 29.41
CA ASN A 381 -3.54 20.66 29.31
C ASN A 381 -4.15 19.86 28.15
N GLY A 382 -3.34 19.14 27.38
CA GLY A 382 -3.77 18.41 26.20
C GLY A 382 -4.53 17.16 26.57
N ASN A 383 -5.54 16.80 25.79
CA ASN A 383 -6.25 15.52 25.96
C ASN A 383 -5.61 14.39 25.16
N ASN A 384 -4.85 14.70 24.10
CA ASN A 384 -4.25 13.75 23.18
C ASN A 384 -2.84 14.21 22.75
N PHE A 385 -2.00 13.25 22.40
CA PHE A 385 -0.70 13.51 21.77
C PHE A 385 -0.88 13.94 20.30
N LEU A 386 -0.35 15.10 19.94
CA LEU A 386 -0.25 15.61 18.58
C LEU A 386 0.93 14.91 17.85
N PRO A 387 0.71 14.27 16.69
CA PRO A 387 1.80 13.70 15.91
C PRO A 387 2.75 14.78 15.39
N LEU A 388 4.05 14.62 15.66
CA LEU A 388 5.11 15.49 15.11
C LEU A 388 5.74 14.90 13.85
N GLY A 389 5.86 13.58 13.79
CA GLY A 389 6.38 12.89 12.62
C GLY A 389 6.89 11.49 12.92
N VAL A 390 7.65 10.96 11.97
CA VAL A 390 8.15 9.59 11.98
C VAL A 390 9.66 9.59 11.80
N ALA A 391 10.36 8.80 12.62
CA ALA A 391 11.80 8.54 12.52
C ALA A 391 12.08 7.10 12.07
N MET A 392 12.98 6.95 11.10
CA MET A 392 13.53 5.65 10.67
C MET A 392 14.85 5.31 11.36
N VAL A 393 15.34 6.22 12.20
CA VAL A 393 16.58 6.15 12.96
C VAL A 393 16.30 6.54 14.41
N GLU A 394 17.23 6.31 15.31
CA GLU A 394 17.04 6.52 16.75
C GLU A 394 17.24 7.98 17.19
N ALA A 395 16.80 8.90 16.35
CA ALA A 395 16.83 10.33 16.58
C ALA A 395 15.71 11.04 15.82
N PHE A 396 15.19 12.13 16.39
CA PHE A 396 14.22 13.01 15.75
C PHE A 396 14.53 14.47 16.09
N TYR A 397 14.43 15.35 15.11
CA TYR A 397 14.64 16.78 15.31
C TYR A 397 13.31 17.51 15.28
N VAL A 398 13.02 18.25 16.34
CA VAL A 398 11.84 19.12 16.44
C VAL A 398 12.29 20.50 16.01
N TYR A 399 11.71 21.01 14.92
CA TYR A 399 12.04 22.31 14.34
C TYR A 399 10.90 23.30 14.57
N GLU A 400 11.23 24.46 15.14
CA GLU A 400 10.33 25.60 15.34
C GLU A 400 8.94 25.22 15.86
N PHE A 401 8.87 24.32 16.84
CA PHE A 401 7.60 23.94 17.46
C PHE A 401 7.05 25.09 18.29
N GLU A 402 5.82 25.51 18.00
CA GLU A 402 5.16 26.61 18.69
C GLU A 402 4.65 26.17 20.06
N VAL A 403 5.00 26.96 21.07
CA VAL A 403 4.65 26.73 22.47
C VAL A 403 3.71 27.83 22.93
N ALA A 404 2.53 27.44 23.42
CA ALA A 404 1.55 28.37 23.97
C ALA A 404 2.11 29.11 25.21
N GLU A 405 1.69 30.35 25.44
CA GLU A 405 2.22 31.20 26.53
C GLU A 405 1.99 30.58 27.91
N GLU A 406 0.86 29.90 28.09
CA GLU A 406 0.46 29.24 29.33
C GLU A 406 1.03 27.82 29.52
N CYS A 407 1.85 27.32 28.57
CA CYS A 407 2.42 25.99 28.63
C CYS A 407 3.71 25.98 29.45
N HIS A 408 3.74 25.18 30.51
CA HIS A 408 4.89 24.98 31.40
C HIS A 408 5.63 23.66 31.14
N THR A 409 5.01 22.70 30.46
CA THR A 409 5.59 21.39 30.17
C THR A 409 5.13 20.86 28.81
N LEU A 410 6.10 20.43 28.01
CA LEU A 410 5.86 19.60 26.83
C LEU A 410 6.30 18.17 27.12
N THR A 411 5.38 17.22 27.00
CA THR A 411 5.66 15.80 27.09
C THR A 411 5.76 15.22 25.69
N PHE A 412 6.92 14.68 25.36
CA PHE A 412 7.14 13.95 24.11
C PHE A 412 6.90 12.45 24.35
N LEU A 413 6.29 11.78 23.38
CA LEU A 413 6.04 10.34 23.40
C LEU A 413 6.68 9.68 22.17
N LEU A 414 7.37 8.57 22.42
CA LEU A 414 8.00 7.75 21.39
C LEU A 414 7.27 6.41 21.29
N GLN A 415 6.49 6.23 20.22
CA GLN A 415 5.79 4.98 19.96
C GLN A 415 6.51 4.17 18.88
N ILE A 416 6.71 2.88 19.14
CA ILE A 416 7.28 1.95 18.17
C ILE A 416 6.20 1.39 17.25
N MET A 417 6.49 1.35 15.95
CA MET A 417 5.76 0.56 14.97
C MET A 417 6.60 -0.63 14.52
N TYR A 418 6.05 -1.83 14.61
CA TYR A 418 6.71 -3.07 14.20
C TYR A 418 6.45 -3.39 12.73
N LYS A 419 7.29 -4.24 12.13
CA LYS A 419 7.16 -4.64 10.71
C LYS A 419 5.88 -5.41 10.37
N CYS A 420 5.18 -5.95 11.38
CA CYS A 420 3.85 -6.53 11.26
C CYS A 420 2.73 -5.46 11.30
N GLY A 421 3.04 -4.17 11.41
CA GLY A 421 2.06 -3.08 11.47
C GLY A 421 1.44 -2.85 12.85
N CYS A 422 1.81 -3.65 13.85
CA CYS A 422 1.39 -3.42 15.23
C CYS A 422 2.10 -2.19 15.80
N LEU A 423 1.34 -1.42 16.59
CA LEU A 423 1.85 -0.29 17.36
C LEU A 423 2.08 -0.74 18.81
N TRP A 424 3.16 -0.26 19.43
CA TRP A 424 3.32 -0.40 20.87
C TRP A 424 2.17 0.33 21.58
N PRO A 425 1.45 -0.31 22.52
CA PRO A 425 0.46 0.36 23.36
C PRO A 425 0.94 1.71 23.91
N ILE A 426 0.14 2.75 23.67
CA ILE A 426 0.49 4.15 24.02
C ILE A 426 0.81 4.30 25.51
N ASN A 427 0.04 3.63 26.38
CA ASN A 427 0.22 3.66 27.83
C ASN A 427 1.50 2.96 28.34
N GLN A 428 2.26 2.32 27.45
CA GLN A 428 3.54 1.67 27.76
C GLN A 428 4.72 2.34 27.01
N CYS A 429 4.44 3.36 26.20
CA CYS A 429 5.48 4.05 25.44
C CYS A 429 6.31 4.96 26.37
N PRO A 430 7.63 5.06 26.16
CA PRO A 430 8.45 6.00 26.90
C PRO A 430 8.06 7.45 26.57
N THR A 431 8.11 8.29 27.59
CA THR A 431 7.90 9.73 27.51
C THR A 431 9.09 10.49 28.08
N VAL A 432 9.26 11.73 27.63
CA VAL A 432 10.25 12.65 28.20
C VAL A 432 9.69 14.07 28.22
N ASP A 433 9.92 14.77 29.32
CA ASP A 433 9.37 16.10 29.56
C ASP A 433 10.41 17.20 29.30
N LEU A 434 9.99 18.24 28.59
CA LEU A 434 10.67 19.53 28.57
C LEU A 434 9.95 20.49 29.51
N LEU A 435 10.60 20.86 30.61
CA LEU A 435 10.12 21.91 31.50
C LEU A 435 10.42 23.28 30.87
N ILE A 436 9.38 24.11 30.79
CA ILE A 436 9.43 25.45 30.19
C ILE A 436 9.45 26.46 31.34
N THR A 437 10.57 27.17 31.45
CA THR A 437 10.76 28.26 32.42
C THR A 437 10.53 29.63 31.83
#